data_AF-A0AAW1V8U7-F1
#
_entry.id   AF-A0AAW1V8U7-F1
#
_cell.length_a   1.000
_cell.length_b   1.000
_cell.length_c   1.000
_cell.angle_alpha   90.00
_cell.angle_beta   90.00
_cell.angle_gamma   90.00
#
_symmetry.space_group_name_H-M   'P 1'
#
loop_
_entity.id
_entity.type
_entity.pdbx_description
1 polymer ?
#
loop_
_entity_poly.entity_id
_entity_poly.type
_entity_poly.pdbx_seq_one_letter_code
_entity_poly.pdbx_strand_id
1 'polypeptide(L)'
;MNEESNQKIDRKLSFPKISYPENNPETHIPNILKSLHIKSDHVFLKFQPDAHALSVEEQLFFINITEGVFGYNEQIRNETLKLLTSDYNVRYLAPNITEFIKQSIHLNLVFVDLTLLIYAVRMTKNMIANPHVEVGLYLHTLIPAVLSCALAKRISKYYYDNHWTLRDFSAYVIATICHKHGNEINRIKERVINIYLKPMVDTSMSLTTLYGAIKGLASLGEDTIKSCIIPNLYGLGKRIYKILENRSNKLEDKQQILEAKHVRDLVVNIASPVLFKTENLLDDGNEYIQKFGYFGYLIFMHIKKIEKLES
;
A
#
# COMPACT_ATOMS: atom_id res chain seq x y z
N MET A 1 3.35 -52.57 -30.08
CA MET A 1 4.49 -51.78 -30.61
C MET A 1 4.31 -50.35 -30.13
N ASN A 2 4.95 -50.08 -29.00
CA ASN A 2 5.39 -48.83 -28.39
C ASN A 2 4.43 -47.63 -28.33
N GLU A 3 3.81 -47.48 -27.16
CA GLU A 3 3.41 -46.21 -26.55
C GLU A 3 4.64 -45.49 -25.98
N GLU A 4 4.66 -44.17 -26.15
CA GLU A 4 5.62 -43.21 -25.60
C GLU A 4 5.32 -42.89 -24.14
N SER A 5 6.35 -42.74 -23.29
CA SER A 5 6.52 -41.64 -22.32
C SER A 5 7.53 -41.98 -21.21
N ASN A 6 8.26 -40.94 -20.76
CA ASN A 6 9.14 -40.86 -19.59
C ASN A 6 10.67 -40.92 -19.84
N GLN A 7 11.20 -39.83 -20.41
CA GLN A 7 12.57 -39.40 -20.14
C GLN A 7 12.56 -38.21 -19.17
N LYS A 8 13.00 -38.47 -17.92
CA LYS A 8 13.37 -37.49 -16.91
C LYS A 8 14.55 -36.65 -17.43
N ILE A 9 14.38 -35.33 -17.47
CA ILE A 9 15.45 -34.36 -17.70
C ILE A 9 15.74 -33.68 -16.36
N ASP A 10 16.74 -34.19 -15.64
CA ASP A 10 17.40 -33.46 -14.56
C ASP A 10 18.44 -32.52 -15.16
N ARG A 11 18.17 -31.21 -15.16
CA ARG A 11 19.17 -30.17 -15.47
C ARG A 11 19.24 -29.16 -14.32
N LYS A 12 20.38 -29.24 -13.65
CA LYS A 12 20.98 -28.35 -12.64
C LYS A 12 20.77 -26.86 -12.95
N LEU A 13 20.36 -26.08 -11.94
CA LEU A 13 20.75 -24.67 -11.81
C LEU A 13 21.69 -24.52 -10.61
N SER A 14 22.90 -24.06 -10.91
CA SER A 14 24.01 -23.81 -10.00
C SER A 14 24.25 -22.30 -9.89
N PHE A 15 24.34 -21.77 -8.67
CA PHE A 15 24.68 -20.38 -8.41
C PHE A 15 26.18 -20.22 -8.07
N PRO A 16 26.82 -19.07 -8.42
CA PRO A 16 28.27 -18.92 -8.41
C PRO A 16 28.85 -18.71 -7.00
N LYS A 17 30.01 -19.33 -6.74
CA LYS A 17 30.83 -19.14 -5.54
C LYS A 17 31.61 -17.82 -5.66
N ILE A 18 31.50 -16.95 -4.66
CA ILE A 18 32.34 -15.77 -4.49
C ILE A 18 33.53 -16.16 -3.61
N SER A 19 34.74 -16.10 -4.18
CA SER A 19 36.02 -16.22 -3.50
C SER A 19 36.47 -14.86 -2.97
N TYR A 20 36.98 -14.83 -1.73
CA TYR A 20 37.67 -13.65 -1.18
C TYR A 20 39.19 -13.87 -1.20
N PRO A 21 39.99 -12.87 -1.56
CA PRO A 21 41.44 -12.98 -1.68
C PRO A 21 42.17 -12.90 -0.33
N GLU A 22 43.32 -13.56 -0.31
CA GLU A 22 44.37 -13.55 0.71
C GLU A 22 44.82 -12.12 1.06
N ASN A 23 45.12 -11.88 2.35
CA ASN A 23 46.09 -10.87 2.79
C ASN A 23 46.56 -11.18 4.22
N ASN A 24 47.83 -11.56 4.36
CA ASN A 24 48.60 -11.50 5.60
C ASN A 24 48.80 -10.03 6.02
N PRO A 25 49.11 -9.75 7.31
CA PRO A 25 50.53 -9.62 7.64
C PRO A 25 50.92 -10.30 8.96
N GLU A 26 52.12 -10.88 8.92
CA GLU A 26 52.91 -11.34 10.05
C GLU A 26 53.16 -10.21 11.05
N THR A 27 53.00 -10.48 12.35
CA THR A 27 53.78 -9.80 13.40
C THR A 27 54.01 -10.75 14.59
N HIS A 28 55.24 -11.26 14.66
CA HIS A 28 56.04 -11.65 15.83
C HIS A 28 55.38 -12.23 17.09
N ILE A 29 55.63 -13.51 17.33
CA ILE A 29 55.52 -14.17 18.64
C ILE A 29 56.89 -14.10 19.35
N PRO A 30 56.96 -13.69 20.62
CA PRO A 30 57.96 -14.25 21.54
C PRO A 30 57.31 -15.30 22.44
N ASN A 31 57.86 -16.51 22.33
CA ASN A 31 57.60 -17.67 23.17
C ASN A 31 57.84 -17.37 24.65
N ILE A 32 56.78 -17.27 25.46
CA ILE A 32 56.87 -17.58 26.89
C ILE A 32 55.58 -18.32 27.29
N LEU A 33 55.73 -19.41 28.04
CA LEU A 33 54.70 -20.30 28.61
C LEU A 33 54.36 -21.59 27.85
N LYS A 34 55.39 -22.33 27.41
CA LYS A 34 55.32 -23.79 27.28
C LYS A 34 55.48 -24.45 28.66
N SER A 35 54.40 -24.52 29.43
CA SER A 35 54.16 -25.57 30.44
C SER A 35 52.98 -25.17 31.31
N LEU A 36 51.78 -25.62 30.93
CA LEU A 36 50.65 -25.89 31.83
C LEU A 36 49.64 -26.67 30.99
N HIS A 37 49.87 -27.99 30.89
CA HIS A 37 48.85 -28.91 30.42
C HIS A 37 47.74 -28.96 31.46
N ILE A 38 46.76 -28.08 31.29
CA ILE A 38 45.40 -28.30 31.79
C ILE A 38 44.60 -28.48 30.50
N LYS A 39 44.15 -29.71 30.24
CA LYS A 39 43.12 -29.94 29.23
C LYS A 39 41.85 -29.27 29.77
N SER A 40 41.66 -28.00 29.44
CA SER A 40 40.31 -27.44 29.40
C SER A 40 39.61 -28.18 28.29
N ASP A 41 38.60 -28.96 28.64
CA ASP A 41 37.52 -29.29 27.71
C ASP A 41 36.94 -27.95 27.26
N HIS A 42 37.54 -27.39 26.20
CA HIS A 42 36.94 -26.31 25.48
C HIS A 42 35.71 -26.91 24.83
N VAL A 43 34.58 -26.75 25.52
CA VAL A 43 33.29 -26.84 24.87
C VAL A 43 33.33 -25.74 23.81
N PHE A 44 33.72 -26.10 22.59
CA PHE A 44 33.48 -25.32 21.39
C PHE A 44 31.98 -25.39 21.09
N LEU A 45 31.15 -24.92 22.03
CA LEU A 45 29.83 -24.45 21.67
C LEU A 45 30.11 -23.28 20.74
N LYS A 46 29.96 -23.55 19.44
CA LYS A 46 29.89 -22.54 18.40
C LYS A 46 28.74 -21.60 18.80
N PHE A 47 29.04 -20.56 19.59
CA PHE A 47 28.07 -19.58 20.11
C PHE A 47 27.58 -18.61 19.02
N GLN A 48 27.84 -18.95 17.76
CA GLN A 48 27.12 -18.44 16.62
C GLN A 48 26.44 -19.66 16.00
N PRO A 49 25.17 -19.93 16.37
CA PRO A 49 24.38 -20.85 15.59
C PRO A 49 24.43 -20.34 14.15
N ASP A 50 24.83 -21.19 13.20
CA ASP A 50 24.61 -20.91 11.79
C ASP A 50 23.11 -20.61 11.68
N ALA A 51 22.75 -19.38 11.30
CA ALA A 51 21.37 -18.92 11.32
C ALA A 51 20.55 -19.76 10.34
N HIS A 52 19.96 -20.86 10.81
CA HIS A 52 18.71 -21.30 10.23
C HIS A 52 17.78 -20.11 10.40
N ALA A 53 17.50 -19.43 9.28
CA ALA A 53 16.88 -18.10 9.27
C ALA A 53 15.52 -18.05 9.99
N LEU A 54 14.89 -19.21 10.21
CA LEU A 54 13.75 -19.41 11.10
C LEU A 54 13.81 -20.81 11.72
N SER A 55 13.31 -20.94 12.95
CA SER A 55 13.03 -22.23 13.58
C SER A 55 11.88 -22.96 12.87
N VAL A 56 11.77 -24.28 13.06
CA VAL A 56 10.65 -25.07 12.51
C VAL A 56 9.30 -24.56 13.03
N GLU A 57 9.24 -24.15 14.30
CA GLU A 57 8.04 -23.59 14.91
C GLU A 57 7.66 -22.24 14.30
N GLU A 58 8.65 -21.40 14.00
CA GLU A 58 8.42 -20.10 13.34
C GLU A 58 7.95 -20.26 11.89
N GLN A 59 8.44 -21.27 11.18
CA GLN A 59 7.96 -21.60 9.83
C GLN A 59 6.52 -22.10 9.86
N LEU A 60 6.18 -23.00 10.79
CA LEU A 60 4.79 -23.45 10.98
C LEU A 60 3.88 -22.28 11.37
N PHE A 61 4.36 -21.38 12.23
CA PHE A 61 3.62 -20.18 12.60
C PHE A 61 3.39 -19.25 11.40
N PHE A 62 4.40 -19.05 10.55
CA PHE A 62 4.25 -18.29 9.31
C PHE A 62 3.21 -18.92 8.38
N ILE A 63 3.26 -20.24 8.16
CA ILE A 63 2.29 -20.96 7.33
C ILE A 63 0.88 -20.77 7.91
N ASN A 64 0.69 -21.01 9.21
CA ASN A 64 -0.59 -20.84 9.89
C ASN A 64 -1.15 -19.41 9.75
N ILE A 65 -0.29 -18.38 9.84
CA ILE A 65 -0.70 -16.99 9.60
C ILE A 65 -1.15 -16.80 8.15
N THR A 66 -0.34 -17.24 7.19
CA THR A 66 -0.67 -17.05 5.76
C THR A 66 -1.93 -17.81 5.35
N GLU A 67 -2.08 -19.06 5.77
CA GLU A 67 -3.29 -19.84 5.50
C GLU A 67 -4.51 -19.32 6.28
N GLY A 68 -4.32 -18.85 7.51
CA GLY A 68 -5.40 -18.25 8.30
C GLY A 68 -5.93 -16.94 7.69
N VAL A 69 -5.03 -16.08 7.19
CA VAL A 69 -5.41 -14.81 6.55
C VAL A 69 -6.06 -15.02 5.18
N PHE A 70 -5.55 -15.97 4.38
CA PHE A 70 -6.04 -16.23 3.02
C PHE A 70 -7.06 -17.38 2.94
N GLY A 71 -7.42 -17.97 4.08
CA GLY A 71 -8.36 -19.08 4.19
C GLY A 71 -9.82 -18.67 3.97
N TYR A 72 -10.66 -19.67 3.74
CA TYR A 72 -12.09 -19.49 3.41
C TYR A 72 -12.93 -19.01 4.61
N ASN A 73 -12.59 -19.45 5.82
CA ASN A 73 -13.37 -19.15 7.03
C ASN A 73 -13.10 -17.73 7.55
N GLU A 74 -14.15 -16.90 7.63
CA GLU A 74 -14.05 -15.51 8.09
C GLU A 74 -13.66 -15.41 9.58
N GLN A 75 -14.14 -16.31 10.43
CA GLN A 75 -13.81 -16.33 11.86
C GLN A 75 -12.31 -16.53 12.10
N ILE A 76 -11.75 -17.60 11.50
CA ILE A 76 -10.32 -17.91 11.57
C ILE A 76 -9.51 -16.74 11.04
N ARG A 77 -9.96 -16.10 9.96
CA ARG A 77 -9.30 -14.93 9.40
C ARG A 77 -9.24 -13.77 10.39
N ASN A 78 -10.35 -13.45 11.04
CA ASN A 78 -10.41 -12.36 12.02
C ASN A 78 -9.59 -12.67 13.27
N GLU A 79 -9.55 -13.92 13.73
CA GLU A 79 -8.68 -14.36 14.82
C GLU A 79 -7.21 -14.22 14.45
N THR A 80 -6.82 -14.71 13.26
CA THR A 80 -5.45 -14.61 12.76
C THR A 80 -4.99 -13.16 12.61
N LEU A 81 -5.87 -12.25 12.16
CA LEU A 81 -5.55 -10.81 12.08
C LEU A 81 -5.39 -10.16 13.46
N LYS A 82 -6.15 -10.62 14.47
CA LYS A 82 -5.97 -10.18 15.87
C LYS A 82 -4.66 -10.68 16.47
N LEU A 83 -4.31 -11.95 16.20
CA LEU A 83 -3.02 -12.54 16.55
C LEU A 83 -1.87 -11.72 15.95
N LEU A 84 -1.94 -11.43 14.65
CA LEU A 84 -0.94 -10.60 13.96
C LEU A 84 -0.75 -9.20 14.60
N THR A 85 -1.79 -8.65 15.20
CA THR A 85 -1.74 -7.33 15.87
C THR A 85 -1.15 -7.40 17.28
N SER A 86 -1.35 -8.51 17.99
CA SER A 86 -1.08 -8.60 19.44
C SER A 86 0.21 -9.36 19.76
N ASP A 87 0.62 -10.31 18.90
CA ASP A 87 1.69 -11.24 19.21
C ASP A 87 3.09 -10.62 19.03
N TYR A 88 3.95 -10.86 20.01
CA TYR A 88 5.35 -10.43 20.00
C TYR A 88 6.20 -11.18 18.95
N ASN A 89 5.94 -12.48 18.75
CA ASN A 89 6.72 -13.36 17.87
C ASN A 89 6.67 -12.93 16.39
N VAL A 90 5.67 -12.15 16.01
CA VAL A 90 5.55 -11.56 14.66
C VAL A 90 6.75 -10.68 14.31
N ARG A 91 7.44 -10.09 15.31
CA ARG A 91 8.67 -9.31 15.10
C ARG A 91 9.73 -10.09 14.31
N TYR A 92 9.92 -11.37 14.61
CA TYR A 92 10.92 -12.20 13.94
C TYR A 92 10.49 -12.61 12.53
N LEU A 93 9.18 -12.69 12.28
CA LEU A 93 8.60 -12.99 10.97
C LEU A 93 8.39 -11.76 10.07
N ALA A 94 8.49 -10.56 10.62
CA ALA A 94 8.24 -9.30 9.92
C ALA A 94 8.88 -9.17 8.53
N PRO A 95 10.17 -9.53 8.29
CA PRO A 95 10.75 -9.43 6.96
C PRO A 95 10.09 -10.40 5.96
N ASN A 96 9.80 -11.63 6.39
CA ASN A 96 9.19 -12.64 5.53
C ASN A 96 7.72 -12.31 5.24
N ILE A 97 6.98 -11.84 6.24
CA ILE A 97 5.60 -11.37 6.08
C ILE A 97 5.53 -10.17 5.14
N THR A 98 6.47 -9.23 5.26
CA THR A 98 6.52 -8.06 4.36
C THR A 98 6.74 -8.47 2.91
N GLU A 99 7.72 -9.34 2.66
CA GLU A 99 8.00 -9.81 1.29
C GLU A 99 6.81 -10.63 0.75
N PHE A 100 6.19 -11.46 1.60
CA PHE A 100 4.97 -12.18 1.23
C PHE A 100 3.81 -11.24 0.88
N ILE A 101 3.55 -10.19 1.66
CA ILE A 101 2.52 -9.19 1.36
C ILE A 101 2.78 -8.53 0.00
N LYS A 102 4.03 -8.11 -0.23
CA LYS A 102 4.44 -7.48 -1.49
C LYS A 102 4.23 -8.42 -2.68
N GLN A 103 4.69 -9.67 -2.59
CA GLN A 103 4.50 -10.67 -3.64
C GLN A 103 3.02 -11.00 -3.86
N SER A 104 2.25 -11.19 -2.79
CA SER A 104 0.81 -11.43 -2.84
C SER A 104 0.07 -10.30 -3.55
N ILE A 105 0.38 -9.05 -3.24
CA ILE A 105 -0.19 -7.89 -3.93
C ILE A 105 0.20 -7.90 -5.42
N HIS A 106 1.48 -8.10 -5.75
CA HIS A 106 1.91 -8.11 -7.15
C HIS A 106 1.24 -9.22 -7.97
N LEU A 107 1.18 -10.44 -7.46
CA LEU A 107 0.54 -11.57 -8.14
C LEU A 107 -0.97 -11.34 -8.28
N ASN A 108 -1.64 -10.91 -7.22
CA ASN A 108 -3.09 -10.68 -7.26
C ASN A 108 -3.50 -9.47 -8.10
N LEU A 109 -2.60 -8.50 -8.33
CA LEU A 109 -2.81 -7.44 -9.32
C LEU A 109 -2.74 -7.97 -10.77
N VAL A 110 -1.95 -9.03 -11.01
CA VAL A 110 -1.87 -9.71 -12.32
C VAL A 110 -3.07 -10.64 -12.54
N PHE A 111 -3.46 -11.41 -11.53
CA PHE A 111 -4.61 -12.33 -11.60
C PHE A 111 -5.97 -11.63 -11.40
N VAL A 112 -5.96 -10.40 -10.88
CA VAL A 112 -7.13 -9.53 -10.70
C VAL A 112 -8.16 -10.08 -9.70
N ASP A 113 -7.66 -10.67 -8.60
CA ASP A 113 -8.47 -11.22 -7.52
C ASP A 113 -8.67 -10.19 -6.40
N LEU A 114 -9.78 -9.45 -6.50
CA LEU A 114 -10.14 -8.37 -5.56
C LEU A 114 -10.15 -8.84 -4.09
N THR A 115 -10.68 -10.02 -3.84
CA THR A 115 -10.82 -10.60 -2.50
C THR A 115 -9.47 -10.80 -1.81
N LEU A 116 -8.49 -11.36 -2.53
CA LEU A 116 -7.15 -11.61 -1.99
C LEU A 116 -6.39 -10.30 -1.77
N LEU A 117 -6.59 -9.30 -2.64
CA LEU A 117 -6.04 -7.96 -2.43
C LEU A 117 -6.60 -7.31 -1.17
N ILE A 118 -7.90 -7.44 -0.90
CA ILE A 118 -8.52 -6.95 0.35
C ILE A 118 -7.86 -7.61 1.56
N TYR A 119 -7.62 -8.93 1.52
CA TYR A 119 -6.96 -9.64 2.62
C TYR A 119 -5.51 -9.22 2.80
N ALA A 120 -4.75 -9.02 1.72
CA ALA A 120 -3.38 -8.54 1.79
C ALA A 120 -3.27 -7.12 2.40
N VAL A 121 -4.16 -6.20 2.01
CA VAL A 121 -4.19 -4.85 2.59
C VAL A 121 -4.65 -4.89 4.05
N ARG A 122 -5.58 -5.80 4.41
CA ARG A 122 -6.00 -6.01 5.81
C ARG A 122 -4.85 -6.56 6.66
N MET A 123 -4.08 -7.51 6.11
CA MET A 123 -2.89 -8.03 6.76
C MET A 123 -1.88 -6.92 7.02
N THR A 124 -1.63 -6.07 6.02
CA THR A 124 -0.75 -4.90 6.14
C THR A 124 -1.20 -3.96 7.25
N LYS A 125 -2.50 -3.63 7.33
CA LYS A 125 -3.07 -2.78 8.39
C LYS A 125 -2.80 -3.34 9.79
N ASN A 126 -3.04 -4.64 9.99
CA ASN A 126 -2.86 -5.29 11.29
C ASN A 126 -1.37 -5.38 11.67
N MET A 127 -0.49 -5.62 10.70
CA MET A 127 0.96 -5.57 10.91
C MET A 127 1.44 -4.17 11.34
N ILE A 128 0.89 -3.10 10.75
CA ILE A 128 1.18 -1.70 11.15
C ILE A 128 0.55 -1.33 12.50
N ALA A 129 -0.46 -2.06 12.94
CA ALA A 129 -1.08 -1.86 14.25
C ALA A 129 -0.27 -2.52 15.38
N ASN A 130 0.58 -3.51 15.08
CA ASN A 130 1.35 -4.23 16.06
C ASN A 130 2.47 -3.33 16.67
N PRO A 131 2.45 -3.05 17.98
CA PRO A 131 3.45 -2.20 18.63
C PRO A 131 4.82 -2.87 18.73
N HIS A 132 4.89 -4.19 18.64
CA HIS A 132 6.13 -4.95 18.74
C HIS A 132 6.89 -4.96 17.41
N VAL A 133 6.24 -4.75 16.27
CA VAL A 133 6.94 -4.76 14.98
C VAL A 133 7.50 -3.37 14.66
N GLU A 134 8.81 -3.26 14.45
CA GLU A 134 9.42 -2.02 13.96
C GLU A 134 9.18 -1.89 12.44
N VAL A 135 7.99 -1.44 12.07
CA VAL A 135 7.57 -1.36 10.65
C VAL A 135 8.40 -0.35 9.85
N GLY A 136 9.09 0.58 10.52
CA GLY A 136 9.93 1.61 9.90
C GLY A 136 10.93 1.07 8.87
N LEU A 137 11.53 -0.09 9.15
CA LEU A 137 12.51 -0.74 8.26
C LEU A 137 11.89 -1.25 6.95
N TYR A 138 10.57 -1.51 6.94
CA TYR A 138 9.87 -2.16 5.84
C TYR A 138 8.98 -1.22 5.01
N LEU A 139 8.86 0.06 5.42
CA LEU A 139 7.99 1.04 4.77
C LEU A 139 8.29 1.24 3.28
N HIS A 140 9.56 1.19 2.90
CA HIS A 140 9.99 1.33 1.50
C HIS A 140 9.45 0.23 0.59
N THR A 141 9.11 -0.94 1.14
CA THR A 141 8.54 -2.07 0.40
C THR A 141 7.01 -2.09 0.49
N LEU A 142 6.46 -1.79 1.67
CA LEU A 142 5.01 -1.80 1.89
C LEU A 142 4.28 -0.65 1.21
N ILE A 143 4.84 0.57 1.27
CA ILE A 143 4.18 1.76 0.72
C ILE A 143 3.94 1.63 -0.80
N PRO A 144 4.94 1.26 -1.62
CA PRO A 144 4.72 1.06 -3.06
C PRO A 144 3.74 -0.07 -3.38
N ALA A 145 3.73 -1.15 -2.59
CA ALA A 145 2.79 -2.26 -2.79
C ALA A 145 1.35 -1.81 -2.55
N VAL A 146 1.06 -1.16 -1.42
CA VAL A 146 -0.29 -0.65 -1.12
C VAL A 146 -0.68 0.50 -2.05
N LEU A 147 0.26 1.35 -2.47
CA LEU A 147 0.01 2.41 -3.47
C LEU A 147 -0.41 1.80 -4.81
N SER A 148 0.17 0.66 -5.19
CA SER A 148 -0.20 -0.05 -6.40
C SER A 148 -1.65 -0.54 -6.32
N CYS A 149 -2.12 -1.02 -5.16
CA CYS A 149 -3.54 -1.32 -4.93
C CYS A 149 -4.45 -0.07 -5.02
N ALA A 150 -4.00 1.09 -4.54
CA ALA A 150 -4.79 2.32 -4.60
C ALA A 150 -4.88 2.90 -6.03
N LEU A 151 -3.79 2.82 -6.81
CA LEU A 151 -3.60 3.52 -8.07
C LEU A 151 -3.66 2.63 -9.32
N ALA A 152 -3.73 1.31 -9.18
CA ALA A 152 -3.77 0.38 -10.32
C ALA A 152 -4.94 0.69 -11.27
N LYS A 153 -4.70 0.56 -12.58
CA LYS A 153 -5.69 0.84 -13.63
C LYS A 153 -6.83 -0.19 -13.62
N ARG A 154 -6.49 -1.48 -13.46
CA ARG A 154 -7.44 -2.61 -13.41
C ARG A 154 -7.18 -3.40 -12.13
N ILE A 155 -8.23 -3.56 -11.31
CA ILE A 155 -8.17 -4.23 -10.00
C ILE A 155 -9.23 -5.32 -9.88
N SER A 156 -10.36 -5.19 -10.59
CA SER A 156 -11.41 -6.22 -10.63
C SER A 156 -11.50 -6.90 -11.98
N LYS A 157 -11.77 -8.21 -11.94
CA LYS A 157 -12.05 -9.05 -13.10
C LYS A 157 -13.41 -8.70 -13.71
N TYR A 158 -14.37 -8.30 -12.86
CA TYR A 158 -15.71 -7.94 -13.26
C TYR A 158 -16.00 -6.45 -13.06
N TYR A 159 -16.85 -5.90 -13.93
CA TYR A 159 -17.20 -4.49 -13.97
C TYR A 159 -18.11 -4.05 -12.81
N TYR A 160 -18.85 -4.98 -12.20
CA TYR A 160 -19.76 -4.73 -11.08
C TYR A 160 -19.09 -4.88 -9.70
N ASP A 161 -17.82 -5.28 -9.66
CA ASP A 161 -17.12 -5.44 -8.40
C ASP A 161 -16.83 -4.07 -7.76
N ASN A 162 -17.07 -3.99 -6.45
CA ASN A 162 -16.87 -2.79 -5.63
C ASN A 162 -15.38 -2.51 -5.35
N HIS A 163 -14.57 -2.40 -6.40
CA HIS A 163 -13.14 -2.09 -6.33
C HIS A 163 -12.85 -0.72 -5.69
N TRP A 164 -13.83 0.19 -5.67
CA TRP A 164 -13.77 1.46 -4.94
C TRP A 164 -13.47 1.27 -3.45
N THR A 165 -14.05 0.24 -2.83
CA THR A 165 -13.85 -0.04 -1.39
C THR A 165 -12.40 -0.41 -1.08
N LEU A 166 -11.75 -1.18 -1.95
CA LEU A 166 -10.33 -1.51 -1.80
C LEU A 166 -9.46 -0.27 -1.99
N ARG A 167 -9.78 0.62 -2.93
CA ARG A 167 -9.04 1.88 -3.11
C ARG A 167 -9.15 2.78 -1.88
N ASP A 168 -10.36 2.92 -1.35
CA ASP A 168 -10.63 3.66 -0.11
C ASP A 168 -9.86 3.08 1.07
N PHE A 169 -9.88 1.76 1.22
CA PHE A 169 -9.16 1.07 2.28
C PHE A 169 -7.64 1.20 2.14
N SER A 170 -7.12 1.10 0.91
CA SER A 170 -5.69 1.28 0.62
C SER A 170 -5.23 2.72 0.91
N ALA A 171 -6.01 3.72 0.50
CA ALA A 171 -5.77 5.12 0.80
C ALA A 171 -5.78 5.40 2.31
N TYR A 172 -6.67 4.75 3.06
CA TYR A 172 -6.71 4.82 4.52
C TYR A 172 -5.49 4.19 5.18
N VAL A 173 -5.05 3.01 4.72
CA VAL A 173 -3.85 2.35 5.26
C VAL A 173 -2.60 3.20 5.00
N ILE A 174 -2.45 3.78 3.80
CA ILE A 174 -1.33 4.68 3.48
C ILE A 174 -1.35 5.94 4.36
N ALA A 175 -2.52 6.54 4.58
CA ALA A 175 -2.64 7.66 5.51
C ALA A 175 -2.22 7.27 6.92
N THR A 176 -2.67 6.11 7.40
CA THR A 176 -2.28 5.57 8.72
C THR A 176 -0.77 5.42 8.86
N ILE A 177 -0.09 4.93 7.81
CA ILE A 177 1.37 4.86 7.76
C ILE A 177 1.99 6.25 7.82
N CYS A 178 1.48 7.19 7.03
CA CYS A 178 1.99 8.56 6.98
C CYS A 178 1.80 9.30 8.30
N HIS A 179 0.70 9.07 9.03
CA HIS A 179 0.47 9.70 10.34
C HIS A 179 1.32 9.06 11.45
N LYS A 180 1.53 7.74 11.43
CA LYS A 180 2.32 7.05 12.46
C LYS A 180 3.83 7.16 12.28
N HIS A 181 4.30 7.14 11.04
CA HIS A 181 5.74 7.06 10.71
C HIS A 181 6.26 8.23 9.87
N GLY A 182 5.39 9.19 9.53
CA GLY A 182 5.79 10.39 8.81
C GLY A 182 6.48 11.39 9.72
N ASN A 183 7.81 11.43 9.65
CA ASN A 183 8.64 12.45 10.29
C ASN A 183 9.34 13.32 9.22
N GLU A 184 9.76 14.53 9.59
CA GLU A 184 10.46 15.46 8.69
C GLU A 184 11.75 14.87 8.08
N ILE A 185 12.40 13.95 8.81
CA ILE A 185 13.60 13.24 8.36
C ILE A 185 13.27 12.23 7.24
N ASN A 186 12.16 11.50 7.38
CA ASN A 186 11.83 10.42 6.46
C ASN A 186 11.13 10.91 5.18
N ARG A 187 10.55 12.12 5.20
CA ARG A 187 9.83 12.77 4.08
C ARG A 187 8.86 11.85 3.33
N ILE A 188 8.30 10.86 4.03
CA ILE A 188 7.40 9.86 3.45
C ILE A 188 6.14 10.54 2.94
N LYS A 189 5.57 11.46 3.74
CA LYS A 189 4.38 12.23 3.40
C LYS A 189 4.55 12.97 2.06
N GLU A 190 5.66 13.69 1.88
CA GLU A 190 5.97 14.40 0.64
C GLU A 190 6.09 13.46 -0.57
N ARG A 191 6.80 12.33 -0.42
CA ARG A 191 6.94 11.33 -1.49
C ARG A 191 5.59 10.76 -1.91
N VAL A 192 4.74 10.44 -0.94
CA VAL A 192 3.39 9.91 -1.19
C VAL A 192 2.51 10.97 -1.87
N ILE A 193 2.53 12.22 -1.40
CA ILE A 193 1.81 13.34 -2.03
C ILE A 193 2.24 13.50 -3.49
N ASN A 194 3.55 13.49 -3.77
CA ASN A 194 4.07 13.61 -5.13
C ASN A 194 3.59 12.47 -6.04
N ILE A 195 3.44 11.25 -5.52
CA ILE A 195 2.87 10.13 -6.28
C ILE A 195 1.38 10.37 -6.59
N TYR A 196 0.61 10.85 -5.62
CA TYR A 196 -0.82 11.16 -5.83
C TYR A 196 -1.06 12.41 -6.69
N LEU A 197 -0.12 13.35 -6.76
CA LEU A 197 -0.24 14.51 -7.64
C LEU A 197 -0.05 14.15 -9.12
N LYS A 198 0.72 13.10 -9.44
CA LYS A 198 0.99 12.71 -10.84
C LYS A 198 -0.31 12.49 -11.65
N PRO A 199 -1.30 11.68 -11.20
CA PRO A 199 -2.55 11.50 -11.94
C PRO A 199 -3.46 12.74 -11.99
N MET A 200 -3.25 13.72 -11.10
CA MET A 200 -4.01 14.98 -11.14
C MET A 200 -3.53 15.89 -12.26
N VAL A 201 -2.22 15.92 -12.50
CA VAL A 201 -1.60 16.72 -13.57
C VAL A 201 -1.70 16.00 -14.91
N ASP A 202 -1.48 14.69 -14.94
CA ASP A 202 -1.49 13.90 -16.16
C ASP A 202 -2.90 13.49 -16.59
N THR A 203 -3.37 14.10 -17.68
CA THR A 203 -4.69 13.82 -18.28
C THR A 203 -4.81 12.46 -18.96
N SER A 204 -3.70 11.75 -19.20
CA SER A 204 -3.68 10.45 -19.89
C SER A 204 -4.03 9.26 -18.98
N MET A 205 -3.95 9.44 -17.66
CA MET A 205 -4.18 8.40 -16.66
C MET A 205 -5.66 8.00 -16.56
N SER A 206 -5.98 6.79 -16.09
CA SER A 206 -7.39 6.37 -15.96
C SER A 206 -8.13 7.11 -14.85
N LEU A 207 -9.46 7.24 -14.97
CA LEU A 207 -10.32 7.85 -13.95
C LEU A 207 -10.27 7.09 -12.62
N THR A 208 -10.11 5.77 -12.68
CA THR A 208 -9.93 4.91 -11.51
C THR A 208 -8.66 5.24 -10.72
N THR A 209 -7.55 5.55 -11.40
CA THR A 209 -6.31 6.00 -10.76
C THR A 209 -6.46 7.39 -10.18
N LEU A 210 -7.14 8.31 -10.90
CA LEU A 210 -7.46 9.65 -10.41
C LEU A 210 -8.31 9.59 -9.13
N TYR A 211 -9.31 8.71 -9.08
CA TYR A 211 -10.11 8.49 -7.88
C TYR A 211 -9.23 8.09 -6.68
N GLY A 212 -8.38 7.08 -6.85
CA GLY A 212 -7.49 6.60 -5.79
C GLY A 212 -6.52 7.68 -5.32
N ALA A 213 -6.05 8.53 -6.23
CA ALA A 213 -5.18 9.66 -5.90
C ALA A 213 -5.91 10.74 -5.09
N ILE A 214 -7.10 11.15 -5.51
CA ILE A 214 -7.91 12.16 -4.80
C ILE A 214 -8.28 11.65 -3.41
N LYS A 215 -8.73 10.39 -3.31
CA LYS A 215 -9.05 9.76 -2.02
C LYS A 215 -7.83 9.67 -1.11
N GLY A 216 -6.68 9.32 -1.67
CA GLY A 216 -5.39 9.32 -0.97
C GLY A 216 -5.05 10.69 -0.41
N LEU A 217 -5.03 11.74 -1.24
CA LEU A 217 -4.74 13.10 -0.77
C LEU A 217 -5.70 13.56 0.32
N ALA A 218 -6.98 13.19 0.21
CA ALA A 218 -7.98 13.51 1.22
C ALA A 218 -7.75 12.79 2.55
N SER A 219 -7.29 11.53 2.54
CA SER A 219 -7.02 10.79 3.77
C SER A 219 -5.79 11.28 4.52
N LEU A 220 -4.87 12.01 3.86
CA LEU A 220 -3.70 12.60 4.53
C LEU A 220 -4.06 13.79 5.45
N GLY A 221 -5.15 14.50 5.19
CA GLY A 221 -5.66 15.60 6.03
C GLY A 221 -6.06 16.87 5.27
N GLU A 222 -6.71 17.80 5.98
CA GLU A 222 -7.29 19.02 5.41
C GLU A 222 -6.27 19.94 4.72
N ASP A 223 -5.06 20.06 5.26
CA ASP A 223 -4.02 20.90 4.65
C ASP A 223 -3.65 20.43 3.24
N THR A 224 -3.59 19.10 3.05
CA THR A 224 -3.30 18.49 1.75
C THR A 224 -4.42 18.76 0.76
N ILE A 225 -5.68 18.78 1.22
CA ILE A 225 -6.83 19.12 0.38
C ILE A 225 -6.69 20.58 -0.08
N LYS A 226 -6.39 21.50 0.85
CA LYS A 226 -6.23 22.94 0.55
C LYS A 226 -5.07 23.21 -0.40
N SER A 227 -3.92 22.59 -0.18
CA SER A 227 -2.72 22.85 -0.98
C SER A 227 -2.70 22.12 -2.34
N CYS A 228 -3.30 20.92 -2.42
CA CYS A 228 -3.14 20.05 -3.59
C CYS A 228 -4.42 19.88 -4.41
N ILE A 229 -5.58 19.78 -3.76
CA ILE A 229 -6.85 19.50 -4.47
C ILE A 229 -7.49 20.81 -4.93
N ILE A 230 -7.63 21.80 -4.05
CA ILE A 230 -8.31 23.08 -4.35
C ILE A 230 -7.72 23.78 -5.58
N PRO A 231 -6.39 23.95 -5.73
CA PRO A 231 -5.82 24.63 -6.90
C PRO A 231 -6.07 23.89 -8.21
N ASN A 232 -6.23 22.57 -8.15
CA ASN A 232 -6.42 21.71 -9.32
C ASN A 232 -7.90 21.47 -9.68
N LEU A 233 -8.85 21.96 -8.87
CA LEU A 233 -10.29 21.75 -9.07
C LEU A 233 -10.77 22.19 -10.45
N TYR A 234 -10.31 23.35 -10.93
CA TYR A 234 -10.72 23.87 -12.23
C TYR A 234 -10.36 22.93 -13.39
N GLY A 235 -9.10 22.45 -13.40
CA GLY A 235 -8.61 21.51 -14.42
C GLY A 235 -9.34 20.17 -14.38
N LEU A 236 -9.57 19.64 -13.17
CA LEU A 236 -10.35 18.42 -12.98
C LEU A 236 -11.80 18.58 -13.46
N GLY A 237 -12.42 19.72 -13.18
CA GLY A 237 -13.78 20.03 -13.59
C GLY A 237 -13.92 20.01 -15.11
N LYS A 238 -13.00 20.67 -15.83
CA LYS A 238 -12.97 20.67 -17.30
C LYS A 238 -12.79 19.26 -17.86
N ARG A 239 -11.91 18.44 -17.26
CA ARG A 239 -11.67 17.05 -17.67
C ARG A 239 -12.91 16.18 -17.50
N ILE A 240 -13.54 16.24 -16.34
CA ILE A 240 -14.74 15.45 -16.02
C ILE A 240 -15.92 15.90 -16.88
N TYR A 241 -16.10 17.20 -17.08
CA TYR A 241 -17.14 17.74 -17.95
C TYR A 241 -17.03 17.20 -19.38
N LYS A 242 -15.82 17.22 -19.96
CA LYS A 242 -15.57 16.68 -21.32
C LYS A 242 -15.95 15.20 -21.44
N ILE A 243 -15.71 14.41 -20.40
CA ILE A 243 -16.05 12.97 -20.39
C ILE A 243 -17.55 12.76 -20.24
N LEU A 244 -18.23 13.57 -19.41
CA LEU A 244 -19.68 13.51 -19.22
C LEU A 244 -20.46 13.99 -20.46
N GLU A 245 -19.90 14.92 -21.23
CA GLU A 245 -20.51 15.46 -22.44
C GLU A 245 -20.36 14.53 -23.65
N ASN A 246 -19.38 13.63 -23.64
CA ASN A 246 -19.19 12.61 -24.68
C ASN A 246 -20.39 11.64 -24.72
N ARG A 247 -21.35 11.92 -25.61
CA ARG A 247 -22.54 11.09 -25.86
C ARG A 247 -22.26 9.97 -26.88
N SER A 248 -21.36 9.06 -26.54
CA SER A 248 -21.17 7.83 -27.33
C SER A 248 -21.90 6.65 -26.67
N ASN A 249 -22.50 5.78 -27.49
CA ASN A 249 -23.34 4.66 -27.03
C ASN A 249 -22.56 3.36 -26.71
N LYS A 250 -21.21 3.38 -26.75
CA LYS A 250 -20.42 2.17 -26.47
C LYS A 250 -20.48 1.81 -24.98
N LEU A 251 -20.38 0.51 -24.67
CA LEU A 251 -20.39 0.00 -23.29
C LEU A 251 -19.23 0.57 -22.46
N GLU A 252 -18.04 0.71 -23.06
CA GLU A 252 -16.87 1.31 -22.38
C GLU A 252 -17.09 2.78 -22.01
N ASP A 253 -17.80 3.54 -22.86
CA ASP A 253 -18.10 4.95 -22.60
C ASP A 253 -19.11 5.09 -21.45
N LYS A 254 -20.09 4.18 -21.35
CA LYS A 254 -21.02 4.14 -20.20
C LYS A 254 -20.29 3.92 -18.88
N GLN A 255 -19.27 3.07 -18.86
CA GLN A 255 -18.44 2.84 -17.68
C GLN A 255 -17.62 4.08 -17.33
N GLN A 256 -16.97 4.71 -18.31
CA GLN A 256 -16.22 5.95 -18.07
C GLN A 256 -17.11 7.07 -17.52
N ILE A 257 -18.36 7.17 -17.98
CA ILE A 257 -19.34 8.13 -17.43
C ILE A 257 -19.67 7.80 -15.97
N LEU A 258 -19.82 6.52 -15.60
CA LEU A 258 -20.06 6.11 -14.22
C LEU A 258 -18.86 6.41 -13.32
N GLU A 259 -17.65 6.08 -13.77
CA GLU A 259 -16.40 6.41 -13.07
C GLU A 259 -16.24 7.92 -12.89
N ALA A 260 -16.55 8.71 -13.92
CA ALA A 260 -16.53 10.17 -13.86
C ALA A 260 -17.53 10.73 -12.84
N LYS A 261 -18.74 10.14 -12.75
CA LYS A 261 -19.71 10.49 -11.71
C LYS A 261 -19.19 10.17 -10.30
N HIS A 262 -18.59 9.00 -10.10
CA HIS A 262 -17.99 8.64 -8.81
C HIS A 262 -16.86 9.59 -8.40
N VAL A 263 -15.98 9.97 -9.33
CA VAL A 263 -14.92 10.95 -9.06
C VAL A 263 -15.52 12.32 -8.75
N ARG A 264 -16.53 12.76 -9.50
CA ARG A 264 -17.23 14.03 -9.25
C ARG A 264 -17.82 14.07 -7.84
N ASP A 265 -18.54 13.03 -7.46
CA ASP A 265 -19.20 12.96 -6.15
C ASP A 265 -18.17 12.90 -5.02
N LEU A 266 -17.06 12.17 -5.22
CA LEU A 266 -15.92 12.15 -4.30
C LEU A 266 -15.32 13.56 -4.08
N VAL A 267 -15.05 14.28 -5.17
CA VAL A 267 -14.46 15.63 -5.12
C VAL A 267 -15.39 16.59 -4.36
N VAL A 268 -16.69 16.57 -4.66
CA VAL A 268 -17.67 17.42 -3.98
C VAL A 268 -17.71 17.10 -2.47
N ASN A 269 -17.74 15.82 -2.10
CA ASN A 269 -17.79 15.42 -0.69
C ASN A 269 -16.54 15.81 0.10
N ILE A 270 -15.36 15.84 -0.54
CA ILE A 270 -14.10 16.20 0.11
C ILE A 270 -13.90 17.73 0.15
N ALA A 271 -14.16 18.42 -0.97
CA ALA A 271 -13.87 19.85 -1.09
C ALA A 271 -14.86 20.72 -0.31
N SER A 272 -16.15 20.36 -0.30
CA SER A 272 -17.21 21.16 0.32
C SER A 272 -16.99 21.44 1.82
N PRO A 273 -16.71 20.45 2.70
CA PRO A 273 -16.50 20.73 4.12
C PRO A 273 -15.22 21.54 4.39
N VAL A 274 -14.18 21.39 3.56
CA VAL A 274 -12.93 22.15 3.71
C VAL A 274 -13.12 23.60 3.30
N LEU A 275 -13.86 23.85 2.22
CA LEU A 275 -14.20 25.21 1.77
C LEU A 275 -15.14 25.92 2.75
N PHE A 276 -16.14 25.21 3.30
CA PHE A 276 -17.01 25.75 4.34
C PHE A 276 -16.24 26.26 5.58
N LYS A 277 -15.17 25.58 5.98
CA LYS A 277 -14.34 26.00 7.12
C LYS A 277 -13.36 27.14 6.79
N THR A 278 -13.05 27.38 5.53
CA THR A 278 -11.97 28.31 5.12
C THR A 278 -12.47 29.59 4.48
N GLU A 279 -13.57 29.55 3.75
CA GLU A 279 -14.18 30.73 3.13
C GLU A 279 -15.41 31.15 3.94
N ASN A 280 -15.46 32.42 4.35
CA ASN A 280 -16.66 33.01 4.95
C ASN A 280 -17.78 33.00 3.90
N LEU A 281 -18.96 32.49 4.29
CA LEU A 281 -20.18 32.25 3.48
C LEU A 281 -20.85 33.51 2.89
N LEU A 282 -20.10 34.57 2.59
CA LEU A 282 -20.67 35.84 2.16
C LEU A 282 -20.93 35.93 0.65
N ASP A 283 -20.47 34.96 -0.15
CA ASP A 283 -20.44 35.12 -1.60
C ASP A 283 -21.63 34.50 -2.36
N ASP A 284 -22.16 35.32 -3.28
CA ASP A 284 -23.00 34.87 -4.38
C ASP A 284 -22.30 33.72 -5.12
N GLY A 285 -23.01 32.62 -5.37
CA GLY A 285 -22.46 31.41 -6.00
C GLY A 285 -21.76 31.62 -7.36
N ASN A 286 -21.81 32.82 -7.92
CA ASN A 286 -21.08 33.25 -9.11
C ASN A 286 -19.56 33.29 -8.91
N GLU A 287 -19.03 33.65 -7.73
CA GLU A 287 -17.58 33.66 -7.50
C GLU A 287 -17.00 32.24 -7.43
N TYR A 288 -17.75 31.31 -6.83
CA TYR A 288 -17.43 29.88 -6.85
C TYR A 288 -17.39 29.30 -8.26
N ILE A 289 -18.31 29.73 -9.15
CA ILE A 289 -18.31 29.31 -10.55
C ILE A 289 -17.09 29.88 -11.29
N GLN A 290 -16.71 31.13 -11.02
CA GLN A 290 -15.51 31.73 -11.62
C GLN A 290 -14.22 31.05 -11.14
N LYS A 291 -14.10 30.74 -9.85
CA LYS A 291 -12.90 30.09 -9.27
C LYS A 291 -12.79 28.61 -9.61
N PHE A 292 -13.88 27.85 -9.53
CA PHE A 292 -13.84 26.38 -9.59
C PHE A 292 -14.53 25.78 -10.82
N GLY A 293 -15.08 26.60 -11.72
CA GLY A 293 -15.68 26.17 -12.97
C GLY A 293 -16.86 25.21 -12.76
N TYR A 294 -16.84 24.06 -13.44
CA TYR A 294 -17.90 23.03 -13.39
C TYR A 294 -18.24 22.59 -11.95
N PHE A 295 -17.24 22.53 -11.07
CA PHE A 295 -17.45 22.11 -9.68
C PHE A 295 -18.02 23.22 -8.79
N GLY A 296 -17.89 24.49 -9.17
CA GLY A 296 -18.28 25.64 -8.34
C GLY A 296 -19.74 25.59 -7.89
N TYR A 297 -20.66 25.40 -8.84
CA TYR A 297 -22.09 25.31 -8.52
C TYR A 297 -22.45 24.06 -7.69
N LEU A 298 -21.81 22.92 -7.96
CA LEU A 298 -22.05 21.67 -7.23
C LEU A 298 -21.57 21.73 -5.78
N ILE A 299 -20.38 22.30 -5.58
CA ILE A 299 -19.80 22.53 -4.26
C ILE A 299 -20.68 23.51 -3.47
N PHE A 300 -21.08 24.64 -4.07
CA PHE A 300 -21.95 25.62 -3.42
C PHE A 300 -23.30 25.02 -2.98
N MET A 301 -23.93 24.22 -3.85
CA MET A 301 -25.17 23.51 -3.51
C MET A 301 -24.97 22.50 -2.38
N HIS A 302 -23.81 21.85 -2.31
CA HIS A 302 -23.49 20.92 -1.23
C HIS A 302 -23.21 21.65 0.08
N ILE A 303 -22.50 22.79 0.04
CA ILE A 303 -22.25 23.66 1.19
C ILE A 303 -23.58 24.15 1.78
N LYS A 304 -24.51 24.65 0.95
CA LYS A 304 -25.85 25.06 1.41
C LYS A 304 -26.67 23.93 2.02
N LYS A 305 -26.44 22.68 1.61
CA LYS A 305 -27.07 21.51 2.25
C LYS A 305 -26.46 21.22 3.62
N ILE A 306 -25.15 21.33 3.76
CA ILE A 306 -24.45 21.16 5.04
C ILE A 306 -24.93 22.22 6.04
N GLU A 307 -24.99 23.49 5.63
CA GLU A 307 -25.48 24.59 6.46
C GLU A 307 -26.91 24.34 6.99
N LYS A 308 -27.81 23.84 6.12
CA LYS A 308 -29.18 23.47 6.52
C LYS A 308 -29.27 22.25 7.45
N LEU A 309 -28.24 21.41 7.50
CA LEU A 309 -28.20 20.25 8.40
C LEU A 309 -27.61 20.61 9.78
N GLU A 310 -26.81 21.67 9.85
CA GLU A 310 -26.23 22.19 11.09
C GLU A 310 -27.13 23.24 11.79
N SER A 311 -28.14 23.76 11.09
CA SER A 311 -29.18 24.70 11.59
C SER A 311 -30.39 23.99 12.17
#